data_AF-A0A2D0QXR7-F1
#
_entry.id   AF-A0A2D0QXR7-F1
#
_cell.length_a   1.000
_cell.length_b   1.000
_cell.length_c   1.000
_cell.angle_alpha   90.00
_cell.angle_beta   90.00
_cell.angle_gamma   90.00
#
_symmetry.space_group_name_H-M   'P 1'
#
loop_
_entity.id
_entity.type
_entity.pdbx_description
1 polymer ?
#
loop_
_entity_poly.entity_id
_entity_poly.type
_entity_poly.pdbx_seq_one_letter_code
_entity_poly.pdbx_strand_id
1 'polypeptide(L)'
;MSEYVFESLEKTLETHIPDAELKEIKRILYGKELRKIILPQTALDAALERDFDLQGYAFEAAPEQLRAPRVVRVGLIQNKIILPTDAPVLDQITALHKRVGEIVEVAAICGVNIVCLQEAWTMPFAFCTRERVPWTEFAESAEDGFTTHFCQELAKKYNMVVVSPILERDEIHGGTLWNTAVVVSNTGTVLGKSRKNHIPRVGDFNESTYYMEGNTGHRVFQTQFGKIAVNICYGRHHPLNWLMYSMHGAEIIFNPSATVGPLSEPMWSIEARNAAIANHCFTCAINRVGMEYFKNEFTSGDGKKAPQSYYCMQRRRLTTGLPDWASEKHSVAAKVQIFFFANNQN
;
A
#
# COMPACT_ATOMS: atom_id res chain seq x y z
N MET A 1 -31.22 0.93 -20.33
CA MET A 1 -29.98 0.18 -20.55
C MET A 1 -29.35 -0.03 -19.19
N SER A 2 -29.22 -1.26 -18.70
CA SER A 2 -28.45 -1.52 -17.49
C SER A 2 -27.03 -1.02 -17.71
N GLU A 3 -26.53 -0.13 -16.86
CA GLU A 3 -25.11 0.25 -16.88
C GLU A 3 -24.29 -1.04 -16.77
N TYR A 4 -23.39 -1.26 -17.74
CA TYR A 4 -22.43 -2.35 -17.64
C TYR A 4 -21.48 -2.02 -16.50
N VAL A 5 -21.54 -2.83 -15.44
CA VAL A 5 -20.73 -2.70 -14.25
C VAL A 5 -19.52 -3.63 -14.37
N PHE A 6 -18.32 -3.06 -14.50
CA PHE A 6 -17.07 -3.81 -14.48
C PHE A 6 -16.66 -4.09 -13.02
N GLU A 7 -16.79 -5.34 -12.59
CA GLU A 7 -16.42 -5.76 -11.22
C GLU A 7 -14.91 -5.94 -11.10
N SER A 8 -14.32 -7.01 -11.64
CA SER A 8 -12.86 -7.18 -11.78
C SER A 8 -12.49 -7.81 -13.12
N LEU A 9 -11.24 -7.63 -13.53
CA LEU A 9 -10.70 -8.30 -14.72
C LEU A 9 -10.88 -9.81 -14.61
N GLU A 10 -10.64 -10.38 -13.44
CA GLU A 10 -10.58 -11.80 -13.16
C GLU A 10 -11.96 -12.39 -13.21
N LYS A 11 -12.91 -11.74 -12.54
CA LYS A 11 -14.29 -12.20 -12.55
C LYS A 11 -14.84 -12.13 -13.96
N THR A 12 -14.53 -11.06 -14.71
CA THR A 12 -14.89 -10.97 -16.13
C THR A 12 -14.25 -12.09 -16.95
N LEU A 13 -12.95 -12.35 -16.78
CA LEU A 13 -12.26 -13.43 -17.49
C LEU A 13 -12.82 -14.80 -17.10
N GLU A 14 -13.03 -15.08 -15.81
CA GLU A 14 -13.57 -16.33 -15.27
C GLU A 14 -15.02 -16.57 -15.68
N THR A 15 -15.81 -15.51 -15.84
CA THR A 15 -17.23 -15.61 -16.22
C THR A 15 -17.40 -15.83 -17.73
N HIS A 16 -16.51 -15.25 -18.55
CA HIS A 16 -16.74 -15.15 -20.00
C HIS A 16 -15.77 -15.95 -20.87
N ILE A 17 -14.65 -16.44 -20.32
CA ILE A 17 -13.63 -17.17 -21.08
C ILE A 17 -13.68 -18.67 -20.71
N PRO A 18 -13.71 -19.59 -21.69
CA PRO A 18 -13.62 -21.03 -21.41
C PRO A 18 -12.35 -21.41 -20.65
N ASP A 19 -12.42 -22.39 -19.74
CA ASP A 19 -11.32 -22.78 -18.85
C ASP A 19 -9.98 -23.04 -19.55
N ALA A 20 -10.01 -23.67 -20.73
CA ALA A 20 -8.81 -23.97 -21.51
C ALA A 20 -8.09 -22.69 -21.98
N GLU A 21 -8.84 -21.70 -22.47
CA GLU A 21 -8.31 -20.40 -22.90
C GLU A 21 -7.96 -19.51 -21.71
N LEU A 22 -8.78 -19.56 -20.65
CA LEU A 22 -8.58 -18.81 -19.43
C LEU A 22 -7.22 -19.14 -18.79
N LYS A 23 -6.82 -20.41 -18.79
CA LYS A 23 -5.51 -20.85 -18.28
C LYS A 23 -4.36 -20.20 -19.05
N GLU A 24 -4.46 -20.11 -20.37
CA GLU A 24 -3.43 -19.53 -21.22
C GLU A 24 -3.39 -17.99 -21.09
N ILE A 25 -4.56 -17.35 -21.05
CA ILE A 25 -4.67 -15.92 -20.76
C ILE A 25 -4.07 -15.60 -19.39
N LYS A 26 -4.38 -16.39 -18.36
CA LYS A 26 -3.80 -16.25 -17.02
C LYS A 26 -2.28 -16.43 -17.05
N ARG A 27 -1.75 -17.39 -17.81
CA ARG A 27 -0.30 -17.58 -17.97
C ARG A 27 0.39 -16.36 -18.59
N ILE A 28 -0.19 -15.74 -19.60
CA ILE A 28 0.39 -14.55 -20.25
C ILE A 28 0.26 -13.32 -19.35
N LEU A 29 -0.94 -13.08 -18.81
CA LEU A 29 -1.23 -11.89 -18.01
C LEU A 29 -0.58 -11.91 -16.63
N TYR A 30 -0.43 -13.07 -16.00
CA TYR A 30 0.07 -13.20 -14.62
C TYR A 30 1.39 -13.97 -14.54
N GLY A 31 1.80 -14.67 -15.58
CA GLY A 31 3.02 -15.50 -15.60
C GLY A 31 2.76 -16.94 -15.15
N LYS A 32 2.08 -17.12 -14.01
CA LYS A 32 1.60 -18.43 -13.54
C LYS A 32 0.36 -18.28 -12.66
N GLU A 33 -0.42 -19.34 -12.55
CA GLU A 33 -1.43 -19.44 -11.52
C GLU A 33 -0.76 -19.65 -10.15
N LEU A 34 -1.07 -18.78 -9.20
CA LEU A 34 -0.52 -18.86 -7.85
C LEU A 34 -1.39 -19.74 -6.96
N ARG A 35 -0.72 -20.57 -6.14
CA ARG A 35 -1.41 -21.39 -5.14
C ARG A 35 -2.04 -20.48 -4.09
N LYS A 36 -3.34 -20.61 -3.89
CA LYS A 36 -4.05 -19.97 -2.78
C LYS A 36 -3.60 -20.59 -1.45
N ILE A 37 -3.37 -19.76 -0.45
CA ILE A 37 -3.06 -20.19 0.91
C ILE A 37 -4.38 -20.51 1.61
N ILE A 38 -4.40 -21.64 2.33
CA ILE A 38 -5.50 -21.95 3.25
C ILE A 38 -5.32 -21.04 4.47
N LEU A 39 -6.18 -20.04 4.59
CA LEU A 39 -6.18 -19.11 5.72
C LEU A 39 -6.95 -19.71 6.91
N PRO A 40 -6.59 -19.38 8.16
CA PRO A 40 -7.32 -19.83 9.34
C PRO A 40 -8.79 -19.39 9.27
N GLN A 41 -9.72 -20.30 9.61
CA GLN A 41 -11.15 -19.98 9.60
C GLN A 41 -11.47 -18.79 10.52
N THR A 42 -10.82 -18.71 11.68
CA THR A 42 -10.95 -17.59 12.62
C THR A 42 -10.57 -16.24 12.00
N ALA A 43 -9.60 -16.21 11.08
CA ALA A 43 -9.23 -15.00 10.36
C ALA A 43 -10.26 -14.62 9.29
N LEU A 44 -10.81 -15.62 8.59
CA LEU A 44 -11.88 -15.41 7.59
C LEU A 44 -13.16 -14.91 8.26
N ASP A 45 -13.56 -15.49 9.38
CA ASP A 45 -14.73 -15.09 10.16
C ASP A 45 -14.57 -13.66 10.69
N ALA A 46 -13.39 -13.33 11.25
CA ALA A 46 -13.09 -11.99 11.74
C ALA A 46 -13.06 -10.95 10.60
N ALA A 47 -12.51 -11.30 9.43
CA ALA A 47 -12.51 -10.42 8.25
C ALA A 47 -13.94 -10.15 7.75
N LEU A 48 -14.79 -11.19 7.74
CA LEU A 48 -16.20 -11.07 7.38
C LEU A 48 -16.98 -10.20 8.37
N GLU A 49 -16.82 -10.45 9.68
CA GLU A 49 -17.47 -9.65 10.74
C GLU A 49 -17.07 -8.18 10.67
N ARG A 50 -15.79 -7.91 10.39
CA ARG A 50 -15.21 -6.57 10.32
C ARG A 50 -15.31 -5.96 8.92
N ASP A 51 -16.04 -6.57 7.98
CA ASP A 51 -16.28 -6.06 6.63
C ASP A 51 -15.00 -5.66 5.85
N PHE A 52 -14.08 -6.61 5.68
CA PHE A 52 -12.97 -6.46 4.75
C PHE A 52 -12.62 -7.75 4.00
N ASP A 53 -12.09 -7.58 2.79
CA ASP A 53 -11.65 -8.72 1.98
C ASP A 53 -10.31 -9.25 2.51
N LEU A 54 -10.20 -10.57 2.67
CA LEU A 54 -8.97 -11.26 3.08
C LEU A 54 -8.60 -12.33 2.05
N GLN A 55 -7.37 -12.28 1.54
CA GLN A 55 -6.86 -13.24 0.56
C GLN A 55 -5.41 -13.64 0.85
N GLY A 56 -5.03 -14.86 0.45
CA GLY A 56 -3.70 -15.42 0.68
C GLY A 56 -3.15 -16.15 -0.54
N TYR A 57 -1.90 -15.86 -0.92
CA TYR A 57 -1.24 -16.47 -2.08
C TYR A 57 0.22 -16.82 -1.80
N ALA A 58 0.70 -17.91 -2.39
CA ALA A 58 2.06 -18.39 -2.20
C ALA A 58 2.95 -18.24 -3.44
N PHE A 59 4.12 -17.65 -3.23
CA PHE A 59 5.26 -17.71 -4.13
C PHE A 59 6.26 -18.72 -3.58
N GLU A 60 6.41 -19.82 -4.31
CA GLU A 60 7.29 -20.92 -3.95
C GLU A 60 8.59 -20.86 -4.74
N ALA A 61 9.68 -21.26 -4.08
CA ALA A 61 10.98 -21.50 -4.69
C ALA A 61 11.27 -23.00 -4.69
N ALA A 62 12.13 -23.44 -5.60
CA ALA A 62 12.61 -24.83 -5.60
C ALA A 62 13.37 -25.11 -4.29
N PRO A 63 13.23 -26.29 -3.68
CA PRO A 63 14.02 -26.66 -2.51
C PRO A 63 15.52 -26.59 -2.80
N GLU A 64 16.31 -26.02 -1.90
CA GLU A 64 17.77 -26.10 -1.95
C GLU A 64 18.28 -27.23 -1.05
N GLN A 65 19.41 -27.83 -1.44
CA GLN A 65 20.07 -28.86 -0.63
C GLN A 65 20.88 -28.27 0.53
N LEU A 66 21.36 -27.03 0.37
CA LEU A 66 22.30 -26.39 1.31
C LEU A 66 21.65 -25.33 2.19
N ARG A 67 20.49 -24.80 1.80
CA ARG A 67 19.80 -23.72 2.53
C ARG A 67 18.40 -24.15 2.90
N ALA A 68 18.04 -23.89 4.16
CA ALA A 68 16.65 -23.97 4.58
C ALA A 68 15.85 -22.86 3.87
N PRO A 69 14.58 -23.11 3.51
CA PRO A 69 13.74 -22.09 2.89
C PRO A 69 13.52 -20.94 3.87
N ARG A 70 13.84 -19.71 3.46
CA ARG A 70 13.45 -18.52 4.22
C ARG A 70 12.06 -18.09 3.79
N VAL A 71 11.10 -18.45 4.63
CA VAL A 71 9.69 -18.15 4.43
C VAL A 71 9.33 -16.86 5.16
N VAL A 72 8.74 -15.92 4.42
CA VAL A 72 8.26 -14.65 4.95
C VAL A 72 6.82 -14.45 4.54
N ARG A 73 5.96 -14.11 5.50
CA ARG A 73 4.59 -13.69 5.24
C ARG A 73 4.48 -12.17 5.28
N VAL A 74 4.01 -11.54 4.21
CA VAL A 74 3.76 -10.10 4.20
C VAL A 74 2.27 -9.80 4.07
N GLY A 75 1.77 -8.76 4.75
CA GLY A 75 0.40 -8.28 4.68
C GLY A 75 0.34 -6.88 4.06
N LEU A 76 -0.45 -6.71 3.01
CA LEU A 76 -0.70 -5.40 2.38
C LEU A 76 -2.09 -4.93 2.74
N ILE A 77 -2.17 -3.79 3.44
CA ILE A 77 -3.45 -3.24 3.92
C ILE A 77 -3.83 -2.03 3.09
N GLN A 78 -5.08 -2.03 2.63
CA GLN A 78 -5.73 -0.87 2.04
C GLN A 78 -7.04 -0.61 2.74
N ASN A 79 -7.42 0.65 2.85
CA ASN A 79 -8.68 1.06 3.43
C ASN A 79 -9.11 2.43 2.92
N LYS A 80 -10.41 2.70 3.00
CA LYS A 80 -10.94 4.04 2.87
C LYS A 80 -10.80 4.81 4.19
N ILE A 81 -10.96 6.13 4.13
CA ILE A 81 -11.16 6.94 5.33
C ILE A 81 -12.46 6.54 6.05
N ILE A 82 -12.50 6.73 7.37
CA ILE A 82 -13.61 6.26 8.21
C ILE A 82 -14.61 7.37 8.50
N LEU A 83 -14.11 8.54 8.88
CA LEU A 83 -14.93 9.71 9.17
C LEU A 83 -14.93 10.67 7.97
N PRO A 84 -15.96 11.53 7.85
CA PRO A 84 -15.97 12.63 6.89
C PRO A 84 -14.73 13.52 7.02
N THR A 85 -14.31 14.14 5.91
CA THR A 85 -13.07 14.94 5.88
C THR A 85 -13.16 16.23 6.70
N ASP A 86 -14.36 16.66 7.08
CA ASP A 86 -14.62 17.83 7.94
C ASP A 86 -14.72 17.51 9.44
N ALA A 87 -14.57 16.24 9.83
CA ALA A 87 -14.44 15.84 11.24
C ALA A 87 -13.11 16.36 11.85
N PRO A 88 -13.00 16.48 13.18
CA PRO A 88 -11.74 16.87 13.82
C PRO A 88 -10.58 15.95 13.44
N VAL A 89 -9.39 16.52 13.21
CA VAL A 89 -8.19 15.79 12.73
C VAL A 89 -7.86 14.58 13.60
N LEU A 90 -7.84 14.76 14.92
CA LEU A 90 -7.51 13.69 15.87
C LEU A 90 -8.55 12.55 15.83
N ASP A 91 -9.83 12.86 15.65
CA ASP A 91 -10.89 11.84 15.55
C ASP A 91 -10.73 11.03 14.27
N GLN A 92 -10.36 11.68 13.15
CA GLN A 92 -10.08 11.00 11.89
C GLN A 92 -8.90 10.02 12.03
N ILE A 93 -7.78 10.48 12.63
CA ILE A 93 -6.59 9.64 12.88
C ILE A 93 -6.95 8.46 13.79
N THR A 94 -7.67 8.72 14.89
CA THR A 94 -8.06 7.69 15.87
C THR A 94 -8.98 6.63 15.25
N ALA A 95 -9.93 7.04 14.40
CA ALA A 95 -10.81 6.13 13.68
C ALA A 95 -10.02 5.24 12.70
N LEU A 96 -9.01 5.80 12.03
CA LEU A 96 -8.10 5.06 11.16
C LEU A 96 -7.20 4.09 11.94
N HIS A 97 -6.65 4.51 13.08
CA HIS A 97 -5.87 3.64 13.98
C HIS A 97 -6.71 2.44 14.42
N LYS A 98 -7.95 2.67 14.90
CA LYS A 98 -8.86 1.59 15.30
C LYS A 98 -9.09 0.61 14.15
N ARG A 99 -9.42 1.13 12.96
CA ARG A 99 -9.66 0.29 11.78
C ARG A 99 -8.44 -0.53 11.40
N VAL A 100 -7.26 0.10 11.32
CA VAL A 100 -6.03 -0.59 10.95
C VAL A 100 -5.61 -1.60 12.02
N GLY A 101 -5.81 -1.29 13.30
CA GLY A 101 -5.55 -2.23 14.40
C GLY A 101 -6.36 -3.52 14.30
N GLU A 102 -7.66 -3.40 13.99
CA GLU A 102 -8.55 -4.54 13.74
C GLU A 102 -8.07 -5.40 12.56
N ILE A 103 -7.55 -4.76 11.51
CA ILE A 103 -7.06 -5.45 10.31
C ILE A 103 -5.71 -6.14 10.59
N VAL A 104 -4.80 -5.45 11.28
CA VAL A 104 -3.49 -5.98 11.67
C VAL A 104 -3.63 -7.18 12.60
N GLU A 105 -4.62 -7.19 13.49
CA GLU A 105 -4.93 -8.34 14.32
C GLU A 105 -5.26 -9.59 13.48
N VAL A 106 -6.08 -9.44 12.43
CA VAL A 106 -6.39 -10.56 11.52
C VAL A 106 -5.16 -10.98 10.71
N ALA A 107 -4.33 -10.02 10.28
CA ALA A 107 -3.05 -10.32 9.65
C ALA A 107 -2.13 -11.15 10.58
N ALA A 108 -2.13 -10.85 11.89
CA ALA A 108 -1.40 -11.61 12.89
C ALA A 108 -1.93 -13.04 13.05
N ILE A 109 -3.27 -13.25 13.04
CA ILE A 109 -3.87 -14.61 13.04
C ILE A 109 -3.39 -15.41 11.83
N CYS A 110 -3.25 -14.76 10.68
CA CYS A 110 -2.71 -15.35 9.47
C CYS A 110 -1.17 -15.51 9.47
N GLY A 111 -0.48 -15.18 10.56
CA GLY A 111 0.97 -15.33 10.72
C GLY A 111 1.81 -14.35 9.91
N VAL A 112 1.28 -13.17 9.57
CA VAL A 112 2.03 -12.13 8.86
C VAL A 112 3.24 -11.67 9.69
N ASN A 113 4.41 -11.59 9.02
CA ASN A 113 5.66 -11.14 9.60
C ASN A 113 5.94 -9.65 9.33
N ILE A 114 5.53 -9.14 8.17
CA ILE A 114 5.71 -7.74 7.78
C ILE A 114 4.38 -7.19 7.26
N VAL A 115 3.87 -6.12 7.85
CA VAL A 115 2.69 -5.42 7.33
C VAL A 115 3.08 -4.07 6.76
N CYS A 116 2.50 -3.71 5.61
CA CYS A 116 2.66 -2.39 5.01
C CYS A 116 1.29 -1.75 4.79
N LEU A 117 1.20 -0.48 5.20
CA LEU A 117 0.03 0.36 5.03
C LEU A 117 0.14 1.18 3.73
N GLN A 118 -0.98 1.72 3.26
CA GLN A 118 -1.03 2.59 2.08
C GLN A 118 -0.39 3.98 2.34
N GLU A 119 -0.24 4.79 1.29
CA GLU A 119 0.35 6.12 1.41
C GLU A 119 -0.53 7.06 2.25
N ALA A 120 0.12 7.81 3.15
CA ALA A 120 -0.49 8.80 4.03
C ALA A 120 -1.75 8.24 4.73
N TRP A 121 -1.65 7.01 5.25
CA TRP A 121 -2.81 6.21 5.66
C TRP A 121 -3.63 6.83 6.80
N THR A 122 -3.05 7.77 7.54
CA THR A 122 -3.64 8.47 8.68
C THR A 122 -4.48 9.69 8.30
N MET A 123 -4.57 10.03 7.02
CA MET A 123 -5.31 11.22 6.56
C MET A 123 -6.11 10.97 5.28
N PRO A 124 -7.15 11.79 5.01
CA PRO A 124 -7.64 11.99 3.65
C PRO A 124 -6.52 12.47 2.75
N PHE A 125 -6.55 12.11 1.47
CA PHE A 125 -5.57 12.54 0.48
C PHE A 125 -5.83 13.98 0.00
N ALA A 126 -5.81 14.92 0.94
CA ALA A 126 -6.25 16.30 0.78
C ALA A 126 -5.32 17.16 -0.09
N PHE A 127 -4.23 16.62 -0.63
CA PHE A 127 -3.26 17.38 -1.44
C PHE A 127 -3.88 17.96 -2.71
N CYS A 128 -5.02 17.43 -3.17
CA CYS A 128 -5.80 17.98 -4.28
C CYS A 128 -6.39 19.37 -3.97
N THR A 129 -6.69 19.66 -2.71
CA THR A 129 -7.26 20.94 -2.27
C THR A 129 -6.26 22.09 -2.33
N ARG A 130 -4.96 21.79 -2.18
CA ARG A 130 -3.86 22.76 -2.02
C ARG A 130 -3.96 23.64 -0.75
N GLU A 131 -4.96 23.42 0.08
CA GLU A 131 -5.15 24.12 1.35
C GLU A 131 -4.13 23.64 2.37
N ARG A 132 -3.63 24.55 3.23
CA ARG A 132 -2.70 24.14 4.31
C ARG A 132 -3.41 23.77 5.60
N VAL A 133 -4.48 24.47 5.96
CA VAL A 133 -5.23 24.25 7.19
C VAL A 133 -6.58 23.62 6.84
N PRO A 134 -7.04 22.58 7.55
CA PRO A 134 -6.36 21.90 8.67
C PRO A 134 -5.38 20.81 8.24
N TRP A 135 -5.19 20.58 6.93
CA TRP A 135 -4.51 19.38 6.41
C TRP A 135 -3.07 19.17 6.87
N THR A 136 -2.33 20.25 7.15
CA THR A 136 -0.97 20.16 7.69
C THR A 136 -0.92 19.79 9.17
N GLU A 137 -2.03 19.83 9.91
CA GLU A 137 -2.12 19.35 11.29
C GLU A 137 -2.08 17.82 11.39
N PHE A 138 -2.34 17.10 10.30
CA PHE A 138 -2.10 15.64 10.22
C PHE A 138 -0.62 15.27 10.25
N ALA A 139 0.29 16.24 10.12
CA ALA A 139 1.71 15.98 10.11
C ALA A 139 2.24 15.69 11.52
N GLU A 140 2.87 14.53 11.71
CA GLU A 140 3.36 14.06 13.01
C GLU A 140 4.89 13.86 13.00
N SER A 141 5.51 13.76 14.18
CA SER A 141 6.90 13.28 14.29
C SER A 141 7.02 11.86 13.75
N ALA A 142 8.03 11.60 12.91
CA ALA A 142 8.24 10.25 12.36
C ALA A 142 8.67 9.23 13.42
N GLU A 143 9.42 9.66 14.43
CA GLU A 143 9.94 8.79 15.49
C GLU A 143 9.03 8.73 16.72
N ASP A 144 8.45 9.87 17.12
CA ASP A 144 7.71 10.03 18.38
C ASP A 144 6.25 10.49 18.18
N GLY A 145 5.73 10.35 16.95
CA GLY A 145 4.35 10.67 16.63
C GLY A 145 3.36 9.70 17.29
N PHE A 146 2.14 10.17 17.49
CA PHE A 146 1.02 9.36 18.02
C PHE A 146 0.84 8.08 17.19
N THR A 147 0.93 8.20 15.87
CA THR A 147 0.85 7.09 14.93
C THR A 147 2.04 6.13 15.03
N THR A 148 3.27 6.63 15.19
CA THR A 148 4.43 5.75 15.34
C THR A 148 4.34 4.94 16.63
N HIS A 149 3.94 5.54 17.74
CA HIS A 149 3.72 4.81 18.99
C HIS A 149 2.67 3.70 18.86
N PHE A 150 1.53 4.00 18.22
CA PHE A 150 0.52 2.99 17.89
C PHE A 150 1.12 1.82 17.07
N CYS A 151 1.95 2.12 16.06
CA CYS A 151 2.64 1.09 15.28
C CYS A 151 3.66 0.28 16.10
N GLN A 152 4.36 0.89 17.06
CA GLN A 152 5.29 0.19 17.96
C GLN A 152 4.56 -0.82 18.86
N GLU A 153 3.39 -0.45 19.38
CA GLU A 153 2.56 -1.34 20.18
C GLU A 153 2.10 -2.56 19.37
N LEU A 154 1.57 -2.35 18.16
CA LEU A 154 1.17 -3.44 17.26
C LEU A 154 2.35 -4.34 16.90
N ALA A 155 3.48 -3.73 16.52
CA ALA A 155 4.69 -4.46 16.11
C ALA A 155 5.18 -5.40 17.21
N LYS A 156 5.26 -4.88 18.46
CA LYS A 156 5.69 -5.66 19.62
C LYS A 156 4.66 -6.71 20.02
N LYS A 157 3.37 -6.37 20.02
CA LYS A 157 2.27 -7.28 20.42
C LYS A 157 2.21 -8.51 19.52
N TYR A 158 2.42 -8.33 18.22
CA TYR A 158 2.26 -9.40 17.24
C TYR A 158 3.58 -9.92 16.65
N ASN A 159 4.73 -9.47 17.17
CA ASN A 159 6.07 -9.81 16.67
C ASN A 159 6.18 -9.64 15.15
N MET A 160 5.76 -8.48 14.65
CA MET A 160 5.73 -8.15 13.22
C MET A 160 6.38 -6.81 12.92
N VAL A 161 7.00 -6.69 11.76
CA VAL A 161 7.49 -5.41 11.25
C VAL A 161 6.30 -4.61 10.70
N VAL A 162 6.24 -3.31 11.00
CA VAL A 162 5.20 -2.41 10.50
C VAL A 162 5.84 -1.31 9.65
N VAL A 163 5.39 -1.16 8.40
CA VAL A 163 5.76 -0.06 7.50
C VAL A 163 4.60 0.93 7.45
N SER A 164 4.83 2.15 7.95
CA SER A 164 3.82 3.18 8.18
C SER A 164 4.13 4.46 7.39
N PRO A 165 3.50 4.67 6.22
CA PRO A 165 3.64 5.91 5.44
C PRO A 165 2.74 7.04 5.98
N ILE A 166 3.36 8.13 6.45
CA ILE A 166 2.70 9.27 7.08
C ILE A 166 3.14 10.60 6.45
N LEU A 167 2.40 11.67 6.75
CA LEU A 167 2.90 13.03 6.62
C LEU A 167 3.77 13.32 7.86
N GLU A 168 5.05 13.55 7.65
CA GLU A 168 6.01 13.86 8.71
C GLU A 168 6.12 15.37 8.89
N ARG A 169 6.22 15.81 10.15
CA ARG A 169 6.69 17.14 10.53
C ARG A 169 8.06 17.02 11.19
N ASP A 170 9.08 17.59 10.56
CA ASP A 170 10.46 17.56 11.04
C ASP A 170 10.75 18.81 11.89
N GLU A 171 10.48 18.71 13.19
CA GLU A 171 10.67 19.82 14.15
C GLU A 171 12.14 20.26 14.27
N ILE A 172 13.09 19.33 14.10
CA ILE A 172 14.53 19.63 14.15
C ILE A 172 14.92 20.55 12.99
N HIS A 173 14.26 20.40 11.83
CA HIS A 173 14.49 21.20 10.63
C HIS A 173 13.35 22.21 10.39
N GLY A 174 12.93 22.91 11.46
CA GLY A 174 12.04 24.07 11.37
C GLY A 174 10.57 23.73 11.04
N GLY A 175 10.13 22.52 11.38
CA GLY A 175 8.76 22.07 11.14
C GLY A 175 8.47 21.74 9.68
N THR A 176 9.52 21.45 8.89
CA THR A 176 9.39 21.12 7.46
C THR A 176 8.57 19.83 7.29
N LEU A 177 7.65 19.84 6.32
CA LEU A 177 6.80 18.69 6.04
C LEU A 177 7.46 17.74 5.04
N TRP A 178 7.23 16.44 5.22
CA TRP A 178 7.74 15.39 4.34
C TRP A 178 6.72 14.27 4.16
N ASN A 179 6.73 13.60 3.00
CA ASN A 179 6.04 12.34 2.83
C ASN A 179 7.00 11.19 3.14
N THR A 180 6.70 10.42 4.18
CA THR A 180 7.68 9.59 4.88
C THR A 180 7.12 8.23 5.22
N ALA A 181 7.88 7.17 4.90
CA ALA A 181 7.63 5.83 5.41
C ALA A 181 8.50 5.55 6.63
N VAL A 182 7.87 5.31 7.77
CA VAL A 182 8.52 4.87 9.02
C VAL A 182 8.52 3.34 9.07
N VAL A 183 9.66 2.75 9.42
CA VAL A 183 9.79 1.29 9.56
C VAL A 183 10.01 0.94 11.02
N VAL A 184 9.07 0.19 11.59
CA VAL A 184 9.09 -0.27 12.97
C VAL A 184 9.43 -1.77 13.01
N SER A 185 10.48 -2.15 13.74
CA SER A 185 10.88 -3.53 13.97
C SER A 185 9.81 -4.29 14.74
N ASN A 186 9.77 -5.62 14.56
CA ASN A 186 9.00 -6.56 15.38
C ASN A 186 9.27 -6.48 16.89
N THR A 187 10.36 -5.84 17.32
CA THR A 187 10.65 -5.56 18.74
C THR A 187 9.89 -4.35 19.29
N GLY A 188 9.25 -3.56 18.42
CA GLY A 188 8.69 -2.25 18.72
C GLY A 188 9.69 -1.10 18.56
N THR A 189 10.94 -1.36 18.15
CA THR A 189 11.94 -0.31 17.93
C THR A 189 11.77 0.34 16.55
N VAL A 190 11.82 1.67 16.46
CA VAL A 190 11.87 2.36 15.16
C VAL A 190 13.23 2.11 14.51
N LEU A 191 13.27 1.45 13.35
CA LEU A 191 14.51 1.21 12.60
C LEU A 191 14.96 2.47 11.83
N GLY A 192 14.01 3.35 11.54
CA GLY A 192 14.23 4.63 10.88
C GLY A 192 13.11 4.95 9.89
N LYS A 193 13.42 5.88 8.98
CA LYS A 193 12.48 6.43 8.00
C LYS A 193 13.09 6.60 6.62
N SER A 194 12.25 6.55 5.58
CA SER A 194 12.58 6.85 4.18
C SER A 194 11.60 7.89 3.63
N ARG A 195 12.10 8.99 3.07
CA ARG A 195 11.31 10.09 2.50
C ARG A 195 11.08 9.88 1.00
N LYS A 196 9.97 10.39 0.48
CA LYS A 196 9.56 10.25 -0.92
C LYS A 196 10.54 10.95 -1.86
N ASN A 197 11.29 10.17 -2.65
CA ASN A 197 12.33 10.70 -3.56
C ASN A 197 11.76 11.51 -4.73
N HIS A 198 10.59 11.13 -5.26
CA HIS A 198 10.00 11.76 -6.45
C HIS A 198 8.62 12.33 -6.11
N ILE A 199 8.47 13.65 -6.23
CA ILE A 199 7.25 14.36 -5.86
C ILE A 199 6.42 14.70 -7.11
N PRO A 200 5.16 14.26 -7.20
CA PRO A 200 4.30 14.61 -8.33
C PRO A 200 3.90 16.09 -8.28
N ARG A 201 3.63 16.62 -9.48
CA ARG A 201 3.13 17.98 -9.71
C ARG A 201 1.97 18.00 -10.72
N VAL A 202 1.29 16.86 -10.90
CA VAL A 202 0.40 16.60 -12.04
C VAL A 202 -1.05 16.52 -11.58
N GLY A 203 -1.92 17.35 -12.17
CA GLY A 203 -3.36 17.31 -11.92
C GLY A 203 -3.74 17.58 -10.47
N ASP A 204 -4.52 16.66 -9.88
CA ASP A 204 -4.90 16.69 -8.45
C ASP A 204 -3.73 16.36 -7.51
N PHE A 205 -2.63 15.79 -8.01
CA PHE A 205 -1.45 15.44 -7.21
C PHE A 205 -0.52 16.65 -7.06
N ASN A 206 -1.01 17.68 -6.35
CA ASN A 206 -0.26 18.90 -6.07
C ASN A 206 0.67 18.75 -4.85
N GLU A 207 1.25 17.59 -4.65
CA GLU A 207 2.04 17.26 -3.46
C GLU A 207 3.22 18.21 -3.23
N SER A 208 3.82 18.73 -4.30
CA SER A 208 4.93 19.69 -4.22
C SER A 208 4.59 21.02 -3.52
N THR A 209 3.31 21.33 -3.27
CA THR A 209 2.92 22.49 -2.46
C THR A 209 3.05 22.21 -0.95
N TYR A 210 3.18 20.95 -0.55
CA TYR A 210 3.26 20.52 0.85
C TYR A 210 4.68 20.15 1.25
N TYR A 211 5.42 19.43 0.41
CA TYR A 211 6.74 18.88 0.74
C TYR A 211 7.68 18.79 -0.47
N MET A 212 8.99 18.70 -0.18
CA MET A 212 10.07 18.63 -1.16
C MET A 212 10.56 17.19 -1.38
N GLU A 213 11.38 17.00 -2.41
CA GLU A 213 12.03 15.73 -2.74
C GLU A 213 12.88 15.22 -1.57
N GLY A 214 12.72 13.93 -1.25
CA GLY A 214 13.34 13.31 -0.08
C GLY A 214 14.85 13.36 -0.08
N ASN A 215 15.43 13.57 1.10
CA ASN A 215 16.88 13.65 1.32
C ASN A 215 17.47 12.42 2.02
N THR A 216 16.70 11.33 2.15
CA THR A 216 17.15 10.09 2.82
C THR A 216 17.83 9.10 1.87
N GLY A 217 17.85 9.38 0.57
CA GLY A 217 18.35 8.45 -0.45
C GLY A 217 17.48 7.19 -0.56
N HIS A 218 18.10 6.06 -0.93
CA HIS A 218 17.41 4.79 -1.18
C HIS A 218 17.66 3.81 -0.03
N ARG A 219 17.09 4.06 1.15
CA ARG A 219 17.36 3.25 2.34
C ARG A 219 16.79 1.83 2.22
N VAL A 220 17.56 0.87 2.70
CA VAL A 220 17.17 -0.53 2.89
C VAL A 220 17.26 -0.85 4.38
N PHE A 221 16.23 -1.49 4.91
CA PHE A 221 16.09 -1.82 6.32
C PHE A 221 16.29 -3.32 6.51
N GLN A 222 17.35 -3.70 7.22
CA GLN A 222 17.54 -5.08 7.63
C GLN A 222 16.57 -5.41 8.77
N THR A 223 15.72 -6.40 8.56
CA THR A 223 14.83 -6.95 9.59
C THR A 223 15.15 -8.43 9.83
N GLN A 224 14.58 -9.04 10.86
CA GLN A 224 14.68 -10.50 11.05
C GLN A 224 13.99 -11.29 9.91
N PHE A 225 13.12 -10.64 9.15
CA PHE A 225 12.33 -11.23 8.08
C PHE A 225 12.86 -10.89 6.69
N GLY A 226 14.04 -10.27 6.58
CA GLY A 226 14.65 -9.87 5.31
C GLY A 226 14.92 -8.37 5.18
N LYS A 227 15.59 -8.00 4.10
CA LYS A 227 15.90 -6.62 3.75
C LYS A 227 14.75 -6.01 2.97
N ILE A 228 14.15 -4.98 3.54
CA ILE A 228 12.99 -4.31 2.94
C ILE A 228 13.31 -2.87 2.56
N ALA A 229 12.63 -2.37 1.54
CA ALA A 229 12.67 -0.97 1.12
C ALA A 229 11.27 -0.44 0.84
N VAL A 230 11.14 0.89 0.75
CA VAL A 230 9.85 1.55 0.51
C VAL A 230 9.99 2.57 -0.61
N ASN A 231 9.48 2.25 -1.79
CA ASN A 231 9.35 3.16 -2.92
C ASN A 231 7.99 3.86 -2.87
N ILE A 232 7.95 5.09 -2.35
CA ILE A 232 6.68 5.77 -2.08
C ILE A 232 6.04 6.33 -3.37
N CYS A 233 4.84 5.84 -3.67
CA CYS A 233 3.88 6.36 -4.66
C CYS A 233 4.48 6.72 -6.03
N TYR A 234 4.66 8.02 -6.32
CA TYR A 234 5.11 8.52 -7.63
C TYR A 234 6.53 8.05 -8.00
N GLY A 235 7.30 7.59 -7.02
CA GLY A 235 8.53 6.86 -7.27
C GLY A 235 8.33 5.55 -8.07
N ARG A 236 7.09 5.04 -8.22
CA ARG A 236 6.76 3.89 -9.07
C ARG A 236 7.08 4.12 -10.54
N HIS A 237 6.99 5.37 -11.02
CA HIS A 237 7.22 5.74 -12.42
C HIS A 237 8.70 5.82 -12.80
N HIS A 238 9.61 5.64 -11.83
CA HIS A 238 11.04 5.90 -11.99
C HIS A 238 11.82 4.58 -11.88
N PRO A 239 12.16 3.90 -13.00
CA PRO A 239 12.92 2.65 -12.97
C PRO A 239 14.24 2.75 -12.17
N LEU A 240 14.92 3.90 -12.24
CA LEU A 240 16.16 4.14 -11.49
C LEU A 240 15.94 4.14 -9.97
N ASN A 241 14.78 4.62 -9.49
CA ASN A 241 14.46 4.61 -8.06
C ASN A 241 14.30 3.16 -7.54
N TRP A 242 13.61 2.31 -8.32
CA TRP A 242 13.52 0.87 -8.03
C TRP A 242 14.89 0.18 -8.05
N LEU A 243 15.70 0.48 -9.08
CA LEU A 243 17.05 -0.05 -9.23
C LEU A 243 17.92 0.27 -8.03
N MET A 244 17.91 1.52 -7.55
CA MET A 244 18.77 1.92 -6.44
C MET A 244 18.43 1.21 -5.12
N TYR A 245 17.15 0.90 -4.85
CA TYR A 245 16.80 0.07 -3.70
C TYR A 245 17.34 -1.37 -3.84
N SER A 246 17.22 -1.97 -5.03
CA SER A 246 17.77 -3.31 -5.30
C SER A 246 19.30 -3.33 -5.24
N MET A 247 19.98 -2.33 -5.79
CA MET A 247 21.45 -2.15 -5.70
C MET A 247 21.93 -2.03 -4.24
N HIS A 248 21.08 -1.52 -3.34
CA HIS A 248 21.35 -1.49 -1.90
C HIS A 248 20.92 -2.78 -1.16
N GLY A 249 20.52 -3.82 -1.90
CA GLY A 249 20.22 -5.16 -1.38
C GLY A 249 18.79 -5.37 -0.93
N ALA A 250 17.82 -4.58 -1.42
CA ALA A 250 16.41 -4.81 -1.09
C ALA A 250 15.88 -6.10 -1.70
N GLU A 251 15.25 -6.93 -0.87
CA GLU A 251 14.63 -8.20 -1.28
C GLU A 251 13.13 -8.05 -1.50
N ILE A 252 12.50 -7.17 -0.72
CA ILE A 252 11.09 -6.82 -0.83
C ILE A 252 10.99 -5.28 -0.87
N ILE A 253 10.45 -4.74 -1.96
CA ILE A 253 10.21 -3.31 -2.11
C ILE A 253 8.71 -3.04 -2.04
N PHE A 254 8.28 -2.39 -0.96
CA PHE A 254 6.91 -1.91 -0.81
C PHE A 254 6.70 -0.62 -1.60
N ASN A 255 5.53 -0.49 -2.23
CA ASN A 255 5.11 0.69 -2.97
C ASN A 255 3.73 1.19 -2.51
N PRO A 256 3.69 1.84 -1.33
CA PRO A 256 2.48 2.49 -0.85
C PRO A 256 2.14 3.70 -1.73
N SER A 257 0.90 3.78 -2.20
CA SER A 257 0.43 4.78 -3.14
C SER A 257 -0.97 5.27 -2.78
N ALA A 258 -1.28 6.48 -3.25
CA ALA A 258 -2.63 6.94 -3.55
C ALA A 258 -2.61 7.48 -4.98
N THR A 259 -3.36 6.86 -5.89
CA THR A 259 -3.41 7.26 -7.30
C THR A 259 -4.80 7.05 -7.87
N VAL A 260 -5.18 7.91 -8.82
CA VAL A 260 -6.54 8.02 -9.36
C VAL A 260 -6.54 8.13 -10.87
N GLY A 261 -7.68 7.77 -11.46
CA GLY A 261 -8.04 8.18 -12.80
C GLY A 261 -7.60 7.24 -13.94
N PRO A 262 -8.23 7.42 -15.12
CA PRO A 262 -8.13 6.49 -16.25
C PRO A 262 -6.75 6.45 -16.90
N LEU A 263 -5.92 7.48 -16.72
CA LEU A 263 -4.54 7.49 -17.22
C LEU A 263 -3.60 6.71 -16.29
N SER A 264 -3.87 6.71 -14.98
CA SER A 264 -3.02 6.01 -14.00
C SER A 264 -3.29 4.50 -13.97
N GLU A 265 -4.54 4.07 -14.12
CA GLU A 265 -4.94 2.67 -13.97
C GLU A 265 -4.19 1.70 -14.91
N PRO A 266 -4.00 1.99 -16.21
CA PRO A 266 -3.28 1.08 -17.12
C PRO A 266 -1.83 0.84 -16.72
N MET A 267 -1.14 1.84 -16.17
CA MET A 267 0.26 1.75 -15.75
C MET A 267 0.43 0.87 -14.50
N TRP A 268 -0.59 0.80 -13.65
CA TRP A 268 -0.51 0.15 -12.35
C TRP A 268 -0.11 -1.33 -12.42
N SER A 269 -0.63 -2.06 -13.41
CA SER A 269 -0.29 -3.48 -13.64
C SER A 269 1.10 -3.73 -14.26
N ILE A 270 1.78 -2.66 -14.66
CA ILE A 270 3.02 -2.70 -15.45
C ILE A 270 4.23 -2.33 -14.59
N GLU A 271 4.19 -1.20 -13.89
CA GLU A 271 5.39 -0.55 -13.35
C GLU A 271 6.05 -1.33 -12.21
N ALA A 272 5.31 -1.62 -11.15
CA ALA A 272 5.81 -2.45 -10.05
C ALA A 272 6.17 -3.86 -10.55
N ARG A 273 5.42 -4.38 -11.54
CA ARG A 273 5.71 -5.68 -12.14
C ARG A 273 7.03 -5.70 -12.89
N ASN A 274 7.29 -4.67 -13.69
CA ASN A 274 8.54 -4.49 -14.39
C ASN A 274 9.70 -4.34 -13.41
N ALA A 275 9.51 -3.59 -12.31
CA ALA A 275 10.51 -3.44 -11.26
C ALA A 275 10.91 -4.78 -10.63
N ALA A 276 9.96 -5.66 -10.29
CA ALA A 276 10.27 -6.99 -9.77
C ALA A 276 11.09 -7.83 -10.77
N ILE A 277 10.72 -7.78 -12.06
CA ILE A 277 11.40 -8.51 -13.14
C ILE A 277 12.82 -8.01 -13.32
N ALA A 278 13.00 -6.69 -13.46
CA ALA A 278 14.28 -6.07 -13.78
C ALA A 278 15.29 -6.15 -12.62
N ASN A 279 14.80 -6.19 -11.38
CA ASN A 279 15.64 -6.07 -10.19
C ASN A 279 15.72 -7.36 -9.35
N HIS A 280 15.11 -8.46 -9.82
CA HIS A 280 15.12 -9.76 -9.17
C HIS A 280 14.70 -9.74 -7.68
N CYS A 281 13.73 -8.88 -7.35
CA CYS A 281 13.19 -8.72 -6.00
C CYS A 281 11.67 -8.87 -6.00
N PHE A 282 11.07 -8.98 -4.81
CA PHE A 282 9.62 -8.89 -4.67
C PHE A 282 9.18 -7.43 -4.64
N THR A 283 8.04 -7.12 -5.26
CA THR A 283 7.43 -5.79 -5.20
C THR A 283 6.01 -5.88 -4.66
N CYS A 284 5.66 -4.97 -3.76
CA CYS A 284 4.36 -4.93 -3.10
C CYS A 284 3.68 -3.58 -3.31
N ALA A 285 2.91 -3.43 -4.38
CA ALA A 285 2.16 -2.22 -4.68
C ALA A 285 0.87 -2.17 -3.86
N ILE A 286 0.56 -1.01 -3.27
CA ILE A 286 -0.61 -0.81 -2.41
C ILE A 286 -1.24 0.52 -2.80
N ASN A 287 -2.51 0.57 -3.18
CA ASN A 287 -3.21 1.83 -3.44
C ASN A 287 -4.34 2.04 -2.44
N ARG A 288 -4.59 3.29 -2.09
CA ARG A 288 -5.80 3.67 -1.36
C ARG A 288 -7.07 3.27 -2.12
N VAL A 289 -8.17 3.06 -1.38
CA VAL A 289 -9.49 2.76 -1.92
C VAL A 289 -10.54 3.77 -1.43
N GLY A 290 -11.61 3.93 -2.19
CA GLY A 290 -12.78 4.73 -1.81
C GLY A 290 -12.80 6.13 -2.43
N MET A 291 -13.91 6.84 -2.18
CA MET A 291 -14.09 8.23 -2.59
C MET A 291 -14.05 9.12 -1.36
N GLU A 292 -13.33 10.23 -1.48
CA GLU A 292 -13.18 11.23 -0.44
C GLU A 292 -13.82 12.53 -0.93
N TYR A 293 -14.61 13.18 -0.08
CA TYR A 293 -15.29 14.43 -0.40
C TYR A 293 -14.75 15.53 0.50
N PHE A 294 -14.41 16.67 -0.09
CA PHE A 294 -13.89 17.84 0.63
C PHE A 294 -14.93 18.96 0.65
N LYS A 295 -14.88 19.78 1.71
CA LYS A 295 -15.83 20.86 1.95
C LYS A 295 -15.83 21.92 0.83
N ASN A 296 -14.64 22.26 0.33
CA ASN A 296 -14.45 23.31 -0.67
C ASN A 296 -14.21 22.69 -2.06
N GLU A 297 -14.68 23.37 -3.10
CA GLU A 297 -14.36 23.04 -4.48
C GLU A 297 -12.87 23.29 -4.77
N PHE A 298 -12.25 22.43 -5.57
CA PHE A 298 -10.87 22.59 -6.04
C PHE A 298 -10.79 22.28 -7.54
N THR A 299 -9.72 22.74 -8.21
CA THR A 299 -9.52 22.50 -9.65
C THR A 299 -8.39 21.50 -9.90
N SER A 300 -8.63 20.56 -10.81
CA SER A 300 -7.66 19.56 -11.27
C SER A 300 -6.71 20.09 -12.35
N GLY A 301 -6.87 21.35 -12.79
CA GLY A 301 -6.03 21.96 -13.83
C GLY A 301 -6.27 21.45 -15.26
N ASP A 302 -7.41 20.79 -15.52
CA ASP A 302 -7.77 20.20 -16.82
C ASP A 302 -8.85 21.00 -17.59
N GLY A 303 -9.23 22.17 -17.07
CA GLY A 303 -10.26 23.03 -17.65
C GLY A 303 -11.70 22.56 -17.41
N LYS A 304 -11.94 21.47 -16.67
CA LYS A 304 -13.29 21.01 -16.30
C LYS A 304 -13.82 21.74 -15.07
N LYS A 305 -15.12 21.56 -14.79
CA LYS A 305 -15.76 22.09 -13.59
C LYS A 305 -15.05 21.58 -12.34
N ALA A 306 -14.81 22.47 -11.39
CA ALA A 306 -14.18 22.16 -10.12
C ALA A 306 -14.93 21.03 -9.38
N PRO A 307 -14.30 19.87 -9.12
CA PRO A 307 -14.89 18.84 -8.27
C PRO A 307 -14.83 19.23 -6.78
N GLN A 308 -15.68 18.57 -5.99
CA GLN A 308 -15.58 18.51 -4.52
C GLN A 308 -15.09 17.13 -4.04
N SER A 309 -14.82 16.20 -4.95
CA SER A 309 -14.44 14.83 -4.62
C SER A 309 -13.08 14.46 -5.19
N TYR A 310 -12.33 13.68 -4.41
CA TYR A 310 -11.13 12.98 -4.81
C TYR A 310 -11.43 11.48 -4.83
N TYR A 311 -11.16 10.83 -5.95
CA TYR A 311 -11.61 9.47 -6.16
C TYR A 311 -10.47 8.46 -6.29
N CYS A 312 -10.14 7.76 -5.20
CA CYS A 312 -9.14 6.70 -5.24
C CYS A 312 -9.77 5.36 -5.60
N MET A 313 -9.81 5.09 -6.90
CA MET A 313 -10.12 3.77 -7.39
C MET A 313 -8.84 2.96 -7.55
N GLN A 314 -8.72 1.86 -6.82
CA GLN A 314 -7.91 0.75 -7.30
C GLN A 314 -8.84 -0.27 -7.93
N ARG A 315 -8.86 -0.28 -9.27
CA ARG A 315 -9.54 -1.32 -10.04
C ARG A 315 -8.67 -2.57 -10.26
N ARG A 316 -7.35 -2.56 -9.94
CA ARG A 316 -6.43 -3.67 -10.29
C ARG A 316 -5.18 -3.85 -9.41
N ARG A 317 -4.70 -5.12 -9.32
CA ARG A 317 -3.42 -5.75 -8.82
C ARG A 317 -2.65 -5.14 -7.64
N LEU A 318 -2.21 -5.94 -6.67
CA LEU A 318 -1.27 -5.48 -5.61
C LEU A 318 0.15 -6.04 -5.71
N THR A 319 0.35 -7.19 -6.36
CA THR A 319 1.70 -7.73 -6.60
C THR A 319 1.80 -8.43 -7.95
N THR A 320 3.03 -8.69 -8.38
CA THR A 320 3.37 -9.42 -9.60
C THR A 320 2.73 -10.80 -9.63
N GLY A 321 1.99 -11.09 -10.71
CA GLY A 321 1.47 -12.43 -10.99
C GLY A 321 0.25 -12.86 -10.19
N LEU A 322 -0.42 -11.94 -9.51
CA LEU A 322 -1.73 -12.20 -8.92
C LEU A 322 -2.89 -11.84 -9.85
N PRO A 323 -4.03 -12.52 -9.67
CA PRO A 323 -5.30 -11.99 -10.11
C PRO A 323 -5.49 -10.55 -9.58
N ASP A 324 -5.89 -9.63 -10.46
CA ASP A 324 -6.52 -8.38 -10.07
C ASP A 324 -7.70 -8.66 -9.11
N TRP A 325 -8.01 -7.64 -8.34
CA TRP A 325 -9.23 -7.64 -7.59
C TRP A 325 -9.77 -6.23 -7.74
N ALA A 326 -10.99 -6.17 -8.21
CA ALA A 326 -11.89 -5.07 -7.97
C ALA A 326 -13.19 -5.76 -7.55
N SER A 327 -13.53 -5.64 -6.29
CA SER A 327 -14.89 -5.95 -5.87
C SER A 327 -15.56 -4.59 -5.77
N GLU A 328 -16.56 -4.38 -6.60
CA GLU A 328 -17.36 -3.16 -6.64
C GLU A 328 -18.43 -3.15 -5.55
N LYS A 329 -18.17 -3.83 -4.43
CA LYS A 329 -18.82 -3.39 -3.22
C LYS A 329 -18.25 -1.99 -2.95
N HIS A 330 -18.99 -0.97 -3.41
CA HIS A 330 -18.91 0.41 -2.93
C HIS A 330 -18.90 0.45 -1.37
N SER A 331 -19.26 -0.65 -0.73
CA SER A 331 -19.16 -0.95 0.69
C SER A 331 -17.83 -1.50 1.23
N VAL A 332 -16.90 -2.12 0.47
CA VAL A 332 -15.71 -2.74 1.10
C VAL A 332 -14.86 -1.67 1.79
N ALA A 333 -14.81 -1.73 3.12
CA ALA A 333 -14.15 -0.71 3.92
C ALA A 333 -12.63 -0.85 3.95
N ALA A 334 -12.10 -2.06 3.73
CA ALA A 334 -10.67 -2.33 3.66
C ALA A 334 -10.36 -3.66 2.94
N LYS A 335 -9.10 -3.89 2.55
CA LYS A 335 -8.62 -5.14 1.96
C LYS A 335 -7.24 -5.51 2.46
N VAL A 336 -7.04 -6.80 2.69
CA VAL A 336 -5.75 -7.37 3.10
C VAL A 336 -5.35 -8.47 2.13
N GLN A 337 -4.13 -8.35 1.61
CA GLN A 337 -3.50 -9.46 0.90
C GLN A 337 -2.28 -9.96 1.63
N ILE A 338 -2.26 -11.28 1.83
CA ILE A 338 -1.18 -11.97 2.51
C ILE A 338 -0.38 -12.77 1.49
N PHE A 339 0.91 -12.47 1.39
CA PHE A 339 1.83 -13.24 0.55
C PHE A 339 2.73 -14.08 1.39
N PHE A 340 3.00 -15.27 0.87
CA PHE A 340 4.12 -16.07 1.28
C PHE A 340 5.22 -15.91 0.23
N PHE A 341 6.40 -15.50 0.66
CA PHE A 341 7.62 -15.52 -0.14
C PHE A 341 8.56 -16.56 0.45
N ALA A 342 8.81 -17.63 -0.30
CA ALA A 342 10.01 -18.43 -0.10
C ALA A 342 11.12 -17.81 -0.97
N ASN A 343 12.15 -17.24 -0.34
CA ASN A 343 13.33 -16.76 -1.06
C ASN A 343 14.53 -17.67 -0.80
N ASN A 344 15.27 -17.96 -1.86
CA ASN A 344 16.56 -18.65 -1.83
C ASN A 344 17.74 -17.68 -2.05
N GLN A 345 17.47 -16.40 -2.32
CA GLN A 345 18.48 -15.37 -2.62
C GLN A 345 18.78 -14.44 -1.43
N ASN A 346 19.99 -13.87 -1.45
CA ASN A 346 20.75 -13.23 -0.35
C ASN A 346 20.43 -11.74 -0.09
#